data_AF-J3ARL3-F1
#
_entry.id   AF-J3ARL3-F1
#
_cell.length_a   1.000
_cell.length_b   1.000
_cell.length_c   1.000
_cell.angle_alpha   90.00
_cell.angle_beta   90.00
_cell.angle_gamma   90.00
#
_symmetry.space_group_name_H-M   'P 1'
#
loop_
_entity.id
_entity.type
_entity.pdbx_description
1 polymer ?
#
loop_
_entity_poly.entity_id
_entity_poly.type
_entity_poly.pdbx_seq_one_letter_code
_entity_poly.pdbx_strand_id
1 'polypeptide(L)' 'MRETKSLITREVNHCSGRGGPLWQQGYHDRALRREEDLVKLARYVVANPLRAGLVEKLGDYPLWDAVWI' A
#
# COMPACT_ATOMS: atom_id res chain seq x y z
N MET A 1 -5.69 -7.68 -8.31
CA MET A 1 -4.24 -7.43 -8.14
C MET A 1 -3.35 -7.71 -9.36
N ARG A 2 -3.58 -8.76 -10.16
CA ARG A 2 -2.69 -9.12 -11.29
C ARG A 2 -2.52 -7.99 -12.31
N GLU A 3 -3.63 -7.40 -12.76
CA GLU A 3 -3.62 -6.34 -13.79
C GLU A 3 -2.96 -5.06 -13.29
N THR A 4 -3.37 -4.56 -12.13
CA THR A 4 -2.77 -3.38 -11.48
C THR A 4 -1.25 -3.51 -11.32
N LYS A 5 -0.78 -4.66 -10.80
CA LYS A 5 0.66 -4.92 -10.66
C LYS A 5 1.37 -4.92 -12.02
N SER A 6 0.77 -5.50 -13.05
CA SER A 6 1.34 -5.56 -14.40
C SER A 6 1.49 -4.16 -15.02
N LEU A 7 0.42 -3.36 -15.00
CA LEU A 7 0.40 -2.02 -15.57
C LEU A 7 1.43 -1.10 -14.91
N ILE A 8 1.47 -1.09 -13.57
CA ILE A 8 2.45 -0.29 -12.82
C ILE A 8 3.87 -0.79 -13.09
N THR A 9 4.10 -2.11 -13.17
CA THR A 9 5.43 -2.65 -13.47
C THR A 9 5.93 -2.15 -14.82
N ARG A 10 5.08 -2.19 -15.86
CA ARG A 10 5.44 -1.72 -17.19
C ARG A 10 5.85 -0.25 -17.16
N GLU A 11 5.03 0.59 -16.53
CA GLU A 11 5.25 2.03 -16.50
C GLU A 11 6.51 2.41 -15.72
N VAL A 12 6.69 1.85 -14.53
CA VAL A 12 7.87 2.16 -13.72
C VAL A 12 9.15 1.61 -14.37
N ASN A 13 9.09 0.43 -15.00
CA ASN A 13 10.23 -0.10 -15.75
C ASN A 13 10.62 0.82 -16.92
N HIS A 14 9.63 1.31 -17.66
CA HIS A 14 9.84 2.26 -18.75
C HIS A 14 10.45 3.58 -18.25
N CYS A 15 9.82 4.23 -17.27
CA CYS A 15 10.25 5.54 -16.77
C CYS A 15 11.57 5.52 -16.01
N SER A 16 11.93 4.40 -15.39
CA SER A 16 13.19 4.25 -14.65
C SER A 16 14.30 3.54 -15.45
N GLY A 17 14.08 3.22 -16.72
CA GLY A 17 15.07 2.53 -17.57
C GLY A 17 15.49 1.15 -17.07
N ARG A 18 14.66 0.52 -16.24
CA ARG A 18 14.97 -0.75 -15.58
C ARG A 18 14.17 -1.90 -16.20
N GLY A 19 14.70 -3.12 -16.07
CA GLY A 19 14.00 -4.34 -16.47
C GLY A 19 13.73 -5.26 -15.28
N GLY A 20 12.86 -6.25 -15.47
CA GLY A 20 12.61 -7.30 -14.49
C GLY A 20 11.43 -7.07 -13.55
N PRO A 21 11.27 -7.95 -12.53
CA PRO A 21 10.13 -7.93 -11.63
C PRO A 21 10.18 -6.74 -10.67
N LEU A 22 9.07 -6.02 -10.54
CA LEU A 22 8.92 -4.94 -9.55
C LEU A 22 8.34 -5.44 -8.22
N TRP A 23 7.43 -6.42 -8.27
CA TRP A 23 6.65 -6.83 -7.12
C TRP A 23 7.12 -8.16 -6.56
N GLN A 24 7.00 -8.33 -5.23
CA GLN A 24 7.03 -9.65 -4.61
C GLN A 24 5.92 -10.55 -5.20
N GLN A 25 6.21 -11.85 -5.31
CA GLN A 25 5.26 -12.86 -5.76
C GLN A 25 4.05 -12.93 -4.82
N GLY A 26 2.85 -13.03 -5.40
CA GLY A 26 1.60 -13.06 -4.64
C GLY A 26 1.20 -11.70 -4.08
N TYR A 27 0.20 -11.70 -3.20
CA TYR A 27 -0.23 -10.53 -2.43
C TYR A 27 -0.97 -11.06 -1.20
N HIS A 28 -0.98 -10.27 -0.12
CA HIS A 28 -1.79 -10.62 1.04
C HIS A 28 -3.22 -10.11 0.82
N ASP A 29 -4.18 -11.02 0.91
CA ASP A 29 -5.61 -10.72 0.91
C ASP A 29 -6.24 -11.31 2.17
N ARG A 30 -7.18 -10.58 2.77
CA ARG A 30 -7.93 -11.00 3.95
C ARG A 30 -9.36 -10.48 3.85
N ALA A 31 -10.31 -11.42 3.75
CA ALA A 31 -11.74 -11.09 3.80
C ALA A 31 -12.12 -10.52 5.18
N LEU A 32 -12.70 -9.32 5.18
CA LEU A 32 -13.26 -8.67 6.37
C LEU A 32 -14.68 -9.20 6.63
N ARG A 33 -14.99 -9.51 7.89
CA ARG A 33 -16.27 -10.19 8.25
C ARG A 33 -17.19 -9.34 9.13
N ARG A 34 -16.68 -8.28 9.77
CA ARG A 34 -17.43 -7.42 10.70
C ARG A 34 -16.92 -5.97 10.66
N GLU A 35 -17.75 -5.00 11.01
CA GLU A 35 -17.39 -3.57 11.03
C GLU A 35 -16.28 -3.22 12.03
N GLU A 36 -16.24 -3.89 13.19
CA GLU A 36 -15.15 -3.72 14.17
C GLU A 36 -13.78 -4.09 13.58
N ASP A 37 -13.75 -5.04 12.63
CA ASP A 37 -12.52 -5.41 11.93
C ASP A 37 -12.10 -4.34 10.92
N LEU A 38 -13.06 -3.61 10.34
CA LEU A 38 -12.79 -2.52 9.40
C LEU A 38 -12.09 -1.35 10.10
N VAL A 39 -12.61 -0.90 11.24
CA VAL A 39 -11.99 0.21 12.00
C VAL A 39 -10.58 -0.17 12.46
N LYS A 40 -10.38 -1.42 12.91
CA LYS A 40 -9.05 -1.93 13.29
C LYS A 40 -8.11 -1.97 12.09
N LEU A 41 -8.58 -2.41 10.92
CA LEU A 41 -7.79 -2.43 9.69
C LEU A 41 -7.42 -1.01 9.25
N ALA A 42 -8.37 -0.07 9.25
CA ALA A 42 -8.12 1.31 8.88
C ALA A 42 -7.05 1.94 9.79
N ARG A 43 -7.17 1.76 11.12
CA ARG A 43 -6.14 2.20 12.09
C ARG A 43 -4.79 1.55 11.80
N TYR A 44 -4.77 0.28 11.42
CA TYR A 44 -3.53 -0.41 11.05
C TYR A 44 -2.87 0.22 9.83
N VAL A 45 -3.62 0.42 8.74
CA VAL A 45 -3.10 1.01 7.49
C VAL A 45 -2.56 2.41 7.75
N VAL A 46 -3.36 3.26 8.41
CA VAL A 46 -3.00 4.64 8.72
C VAL A 46 -1.76 4.70 9.62
N ALA A 47 -1.61 3.79 10.60
CA ALA A 47 -0.45 3.77 11.49
C ALA A 47 0.81 3.11 10.90
N ASN A 48 0.76 2.47 9.72
CA ASN A 48 1.92 1.77 9.15
C ASN A 48 3.14 2.66 8.90
N PRO A 49 3.03 3.90 8.39
CA PRO A 49 4.17 4.79 8.23
C PRO A 49 4.91 5.06 9.55
N LEU A 50 4.17 5.25 10.65
CA LEU A 50 4.74 5.38 12.00
C LEU A 50 5.47 4.09 12.41
N ARG A 51 4.82 2.94 12.25
CA ARG A 51 5.39 1.63 12.60
C ARG A 51 6.65 1.28 11.80
N ALA A 52 6.72 1.75 10.55
CA ALA A 52 7.85 1.57 9.66
C ALA A 52 8.98 2.60 9.91
N GLY A 53 8.77 3.58 10.80
CA GLY A 53 9.74 4.63 11.09
C GLY A 53 9.93 5.63 9.94
N LEU A 54 8.96 5.73 9.03
CA LEU A 54 9.02 6.67 7.91
C LEU A 54 8.71 8.12 8.33
N VAL A 55 7.96 8.28 9.42
CA VAL A 55 7.53 9.57 9.98
C VAL A 55 7.44 9.49 11.50
N GLU A 56 7.54 10.63 12.18
CA GLU A 56 7.37 10.74 13.64
C GLU A 56 5.92 11.00 14.04
N LYS A 57 5.15 11.68 13.19
CA LYS A 57 3.72 11.92 13.39
C LYS A 57 2.93 11.49 12.17
N LEU A 58 1.68 11.07 12.41
CA LEU A 58 0.84 10.53 11.35
C LEU A 58 0.64 11.51 10.19
N GLY A 59 0.35 12.78 10.51
CA GLY A 59 0.09 13.82 9.51
C GLY A 59 1.31 14.20 8.66
N ASP A 60 2.51 13.74 9.03
CA ASP A 60 3.73 14.02 8.26
C ASP A 60 3.83 13.10 7.04
N TYR A 61 3.07 11.99 6.99
CA TYR A 61 3.08 11.08 5.85
C TYR A 61 2.14 11.60 4.76
N PRO A 62 2.60 12.06 3.59
CA PRO A 62 1.75 12.81 2.63
C PRO A 62 0.55 12.05 2.06
N LEU A 63 0.45 10.73 2.31
CA LEU A 63 -0.63 9.88 1.85
C LEU A 63 -1.51 9.37 3.02
N TRP A 64 -1.41 10.00 4.20
CA TRP A 64 -2.14 9.58 5.41
C TRP A 64 -3.67 9.75 5.28
N ASP A 65 -4.12 10.70 4.47
CA ASP A 65 -5.51 11.09 4.24
C ASP A 65 -6.01 10.67 2.85
N ALA A 66 -5.32 9.75 2.19
CA ALA A 66 -5.72 9.29 0.87
C ALA A 66 -7.17 8.76 0.90
N VAL A 67 -8.04 9.40 0.11
CA VAL A 67 -9.50 9.13 0.01
C VAL A 67 -9.82 7.69 -0.43
N TRP A 68 -8.81 6.94 -0.86
CA TRP A 68 -8.91 5.56 -1.32
C TRP A 68 -8.71 4.52 -0.20
N ILE A 69 -8.53 4.95 1.05
CA ILE A 69 -8.51 4.10 2.27
C ILE A 69 -9.93 3.94 2.82
#